data_AF-A0A224XRK6-F1
#
_entry.id   AF-A0A224XRK6-F1
#
_cell.length_a   1.000
_cell.length_b   1.000
_cell.length_c   1.000
_cell.angle_alpha   90.00
_cell.angle_beta   90.00
_cell.angle_gamma   90.00
#
_symmetry.space_group_name_H-M   'P 1'
#
loop_
_entity.id
_entity.type
_entity.pdbx_description
1 polymer ?
#
loop_
_entity_poly.entity_id
_entity_poly.type
_entity_poly.pdbx_seq_one_letter_code
_entity_poly.pdbx_strand_id
1 'polypeptide(L)'
;ASDRDNFGTEAQSVQTSPDILLKNIKSATDISDILLSVKMHHNIMNCRHVIQAFRAIFALQKSEFTNMSNGEVSRSSEFKTLCHELKKQIRTIGIDDRIDALKTLSFLGVSANTKIVQILLQTLTKDIAELSLQQITFLDFLVKDFEKGPLVEALQIALPMIFDAYLHTKMEGDSFQYLTDLLHYATRKNLSGASLYLIDTIMKKRQEMDFKSAKSIIRSICELKVDDSRHRPLLHHALDLMVENRSNCTYQDFDVLISKMVNKFLDRNPYFYHEEFLNSAINFILSNDCGFNESVWMLRKAIRFGHVSYELLDYLFAKIEQDPKLIAESGTLVLFTFIKGLSQADYRPANWQMIEPLVIKNALSHKNQWNLPWINFMRDLCTLDTWSLELIGFIF
;
A
#
# COMPACT_ATOMS: atom_id res chain seq x y z
N ALA A 1 -80.12 -34.83 9.47
CA ALA A 1 -79.45 -35.65 8.44
C ALA A 1 -78.01 -35.15 8.37
N SER A 2 -77.10 -35.79 9.10
CA SER A 2 -76.24 -36.93 8.68
C SER A 2 -74.83 -36.39 8.47
N ASP A 3 -73.91 -36.67 9.42
CA ASP A 3 -72.70 -37.51 9.24
C ASP A 3 -71.59 -36.78 8.45
N ARG A 4 -70.28 -36.83 8.73
CA ARG A 4 -69.38 -37.43 9.72
C ARG A 4 -67.99 -36.87 9.40
N ASP A 5 -67.14 -36.78 10.42
CA ASP A 5 -65.68 -36.93 10.43
C ASP A 5 -64.79 -36.22 9.40
N ASN A 6 -63.88 -35.35 9.88
CA ASN A 6 -62.46 -35.58 9.61
C ASN A 6 -61.54 -35.00 10.70
N PHE A 7 -60.62 -35.87 11.15
CA PHE A 7 -59.56 -35.66 12.13
C PHE A 7 -58.37 -34.88 11.54
N GLY A 8 -57.65 -34.15 12.42
CA GLY A 8 -56.25 -33.73 12.24
C GLY A 8 -56.06 -32.49 11.35
N THR A 9 -55.18 -31.53 11.63
CA THR A 9 -53.95 -31.58 12.42
C THR A 9 -53.62 -30.14 12.81
N GLU A 10 -53.14 -29.96 14.04
CA GLU A 10 -52.61 -28.70 14.57
C GLU A 10 -51.58 -28.08 13.62
N ALA A 11 -51.96 -27.00 12.94
CA ALA A 11 -51.02 -26.05 12.39
C ALA A 11 -50.50 -25.17 13.54
N GLN A 12 -49.77 -25.79 14.48
CA GLN A 12 -48.93 -25.03 15.41
C GLN A 12 -47.67 -24.62 14.66
N SER A 13 -47.63 -23.33 14.33
CA SER A 13 -46.45 -22.59 13.94
C SER A 13 -45.24 -22.99 14.78
N VAL A 14 -44.24 -23.62 14.17
CA VAL A 14 -42.90 -23.77 14.75
C VAL A 14 -42.30 -22.37 14.83
N GLN A 15 -42.61 -21.65 15.92
CA GLN A 15 -41.79 -20.53 16.38
C GLN A 15 -40.42 -21.12 16.71
N THR A 16 -39.44 -20.89 15.82
CA THR A 16 -38.03 -21.19 16.08
C THR A 16 -37.62 -20.49 17.37
N SER A 17 -37.42 -21.28 18.42
CA SER A 17 -36.82 -20.85 19.68
C SER A 17 -35.58 -20.01 19.37
N PRO A 18 -35.41 -18.81 19.97
CA PRO A 18 -34.24 -18.00 19.71
C PRO A 18 -32.99 -18.80 20.07
N ASP A 19 -32.03 -18.87 19.15
CA ASP A 19 -30.78 -19.58 19.37
C ASP A 19 -29.95 -18.83 20.43
N ILE A 20 -30.14 -19.24 21.68
CA ILE A 20 -29.57 -18.59 22.87
C ILE A 20 -28.03 -18.61 22.78
N LEU A 21 -27.45 -19.68 22.27
CA LEU A 21 -26.00 -19.80 22.11
C LEU A 21 -25.47 -18.79 21.09
N LEU A 22 -26.12 -18.68 19.93
CA LEU A 22 -25.73 -17.69 18.92
C LEU A 22 -25.87 -16.26 19.44
N LYS A 23 -26.92 -15.97 20.22
CA LYS A 23 -27.12 -14.65 20.85
C LYS A 23 -26.00 -14.36 21.84
N ASN A 24 -25.65 -15.31 22.70
CA ASN A 24 -24.59 -15.16 23.70
C ASN A 24 -23.23 -14.92 23.05
N ILE A 25 -22.90 -15.63 21.96
CA ILE A 25 -21.65 -15.41 21.22
C ILE A 25 -21.62 -14.00 20.59
N LYS A 26 -22.77 -13.52 20.08
CA LYS A 26 -22.86 -12.19 19.45
C LYS A 26 -22.79 -11.05 20.46
N SER A 27 -23.30 -11.24 21.67
CA SER A 27 -23.31 -10.23 22.74
C SER A 27 -22.09 -10.29 23.65
N ALA A 28 -21.16 -11.21 23.42
CA ALA A 28 -19.95 -11.34 24.23
C ALA A 28 -19.07 -10.09 24.11
N THR A 29 -18.63 -9.58 25.25
CA THR A 29 -17.73 -8.41 25.34
C THR A 29 -16.27 -8.80 25.56
N ASP A 30 -16.01 -10.02 26.03
CA ASP A 30 -14.67 -10.58 26.20
C ASP A 30 -14.55 -11.94 25.51
N ILE A 31 -13.35 -12.28 25.04
CA ILE A 31 -13.06 -13.57 24.39
C ILE A 31 -13.26 -14.74 25.36
N SER A 32 -13.00 -14.52 26.65
CA SER A 32 -13.20 -15.49 27.72
C SER A 32 -14.64 -16.00 27.74
N ASP A 33 -15.63 -15.13 27.51
CA ASP A 33 -17.05 -15.51 27.47
C ASP A 33 -17.37 -16.41 26.27
N ILE A 34 -16.72 -16.14 25.13
CA ILE A 34 -16.84 -16.97 23.93
C ILE A 34 -16.20 -18.34 24.17
N LEU A 35 -15.00 -18.38 24.75
CA LEU A 35 -14.29 -19.62 25.05
C LEU A 35 -15.02 -20.47 26.10
N LEU A 36 -15.62 -19.84 27.12
CA LEU A 36 -16.50 -20.50 28.07
C LEU A 36 -17.75 -21.07 27.39
N SER A 37 -18.36 -20.32 26.47
CA SER A 37 -19.51 -20.80 25.69
C SER A 37 -19.14 -22.03 24.84
N VAL A 38 -17.96 -22.03 24.23
CA VAL A 38 -17.43 -23.20 23.50
C VAL A 38 -17.23 -24.38 24.45
N LYS A 39 -16.59 -24.15 25.61
CA LYS A 39 -16.35 -25.21 26.60
C LYS A 39 -17.64 -25.90 27.00
N MET A 40 -18.68 -25.11 27.32
CA MET A 40 -19.96 -25.60 27.82
C MET A 40 -20.82 -26.25 26.72
N HIS A 41 -20.72 -25.77 25.47
CA HIS A 41 -21.71 -26.11 24.43
C HIS A 41 -21.14 -26.67 23.12
N HIS A 42 -19.84 -27.01 23.04
CA HIS A 42 -19.22 -27.53 21.81
C HIS A 42 -19.97 -28.71 21.17
N ASN A 43 -20.55 -29.61 21.98
CA ASN A 43 -21.28 -30.79 21.47
C ASN A 43 -22.54 -30.48 20.66
N ILE A 44 -23.11 -29.27 20.80
CA ILE A 44 -24.32 -28.83 20.11
C ILE A 44 -24.03 -27.71 19.09
N MET A 45 -22.76 -27.36 18.87
CA MET A 45 -22.39 -26.30 17.92
C MET A 45 -22.52 -26.78 16.47
N ASN A 46 -23.44 -26.14 15.73
CA ASN A 46 -23.51 -26.26 14.27
C ASN A 46 -22.54 -25.26 13.60
N CYS A 47 -22.51 -25.27 12.27
CA CYS A 47 -21.56 -24.47 11.51
C CYS A 47 -21.72 -22.97 11.74
N ARG A 48 -22.96 -22.50 11.92
CA ARG A 48 -23.27 -21.09 12.21
C ARG A 48 -22.68 -20.67 13.55
N HIS A 49 -22.76 -21.52 14.58
CA HIS A 49 -22.16 -21.25 15.88
C HIS A 49 -20.64 -21.15 15.80
N VAL A 50 -20.02 -22.10 15.11
CA VAL A 50 -18.56 -22.15 14.99
C VAL A 50 -18.05 -20.91 14.26
N ILE A 51 -18.59 -20.60 13.08
CA ILE A 51 -18.14 -19.44 12.30
C ILE A 51 -18.42 -18.12 13.02
N GLN A 52 -19.58 -18.00 13.69
CA GLN A 52 -19.88 -16.80 14.48
C GLN A 52 -18.89 -16.63 15.64
N ALA A 53 -18.46 -17.72 16.29
CA ALA A 53 -17.43 -17.66 17.33
C ALA A 53 -16.09 -17.17 16.76
N PHE A 54 -15.66 -17.68 15.59
CA PHE A 54 -14.46 -17.18 14.91
C PHE A 54 -14.56 -15.69 14.58
N ARG A 55 -15.69 -15.24 14.00
CA ARG A 55 -15.93 -13.83 13.67
C ARG A 55 -15.90 -12.94 14.92
N ALA A 56 -16.53 -13.37 16.00
CA ALA A 56 -16.56 -12.63 17.26
C ALA A 56 -15.17 -12.54 17.91
N ILE A 57 -14.41 -13.64 17.94
CA ILE A 57 -13.02 -13.64 18.43
C ILE A 57 -12.17 -12.67 17.62
N PHE A 58 -12.27 -12.71 16.28
CA PHE A 58 -11.53 -11.78 15.41
C PHE A 58 -11.91 -10.32 15.67
N ALA A 59 -13.20 -10.02 15.79
CA ALA A 59 -13.69 -8.66 16.03
C ALA A 59 -13.21 -8.11 17.38
N LEU A 60 -13.31 -8.90 18.44
CA LEU A 60 -12.88 -8.51 19.78
C LEU A 60 -11.36 -8.30 19.85
N GLN A 61 -10.56 -9.24 19.32
CA GLN A 61 -9.10 -9.09 19.27
C GLN A 61 -8.68 -7.83 18.49
N LYS A 62 -9.30 -7.58 17.33
CA LYS A 62 -8.96 -6.41 16.50
C LYS A 62 -9.30 -5.09 17.19
N SER A 63 -10.30 -5.08 18.05
CA SER A 63 -10.74 -3.89 18.78
C SER A 63 -9.94 -3.58 20.04
N GLU A 64 -8.95 -4.42 20.39
CA GLU A 64 -8.14 -4.34 21.62
C GLU A 64 -8.94 -4.36 22.94
N PHE A 65 -10.25 -4.60 22.89
CA PHE A 65 -11.14 -4.71 24.06
C PHE A 65 -11.06 -6.10 24.73
N THR A 66 -9.87 -6.68 24.85
CA THR A 66 -9.72 -8.04 25.40
C THR A 66 -8.51 -8.17 26.30
N ASN A 67 -8.68 -8.89 27.41
CA ASN A 67 -7.62 -9.14 28.38
C ASN A 67 -6.63 -10.23 27.94
N MET A 68 -6.89 -10.91 26.82
CA MET A 68 -6.06 -12.01 26.32
C MET A 68 -5.29 -11.59 25.07
N SER A 69 -4.01 -11.90 25.02
CA SER A 69 -3.19 -11.80 23.82
C SER A 69 -3.51 -12.89 22.79
N ASN A 70 -3.19 -12.65 21.51
CA ASN A 70 -3.31 -13.64 20.44
C ASN A 70 -2.65 -14.99 20.77
N GLY A 71 -1.49 -14.95 21.45
CA GLY A 71 -0.77 -16.14 21.88
C GLY A 71 -1.50 -16.94 22.97
N GLU A 72 -2.21 -16.27 23.87
CA GLU A 72 -2.99 -16.93 24.93
C GLU A 72 -4.25 -17.58 24.35
N VAL A 73 -4.95 -16.88 23.46
CA VAL A 73 -6.14 -17.42 22.79
C VAL A 73 -5.78 -18.67 21.99
N SER A 74 -4.75 -18.61 21.15
CA SER A 74 -4.33 -19.73 20.30
C SER A 74 -3.85 -20.96 21.08
N ARG A 75 -3.29 -20.77 22.28
CA ARG A 75 -2.82 -21.87 23.15
C ARG A 75 -3.92 -22.49 24.00
N SER A 76 -5.03 -21.78 24.23
CA SER A 76 -6.15 -22.23 25.07
C SER A 76 -6.74 -23.57 24.59
N SER A 77 -7.15 -24.42 25.54
CA SER A 77 -7.81 -25.69 25.25
C SER A 77 -9.14 -25.49 24.54
N GLU A 78 -9.87 -24.46 24.93
CA GLU A 78 -11.20 -24.10 24.43
C GLU A 78 -11.13 -23.69 22.97
N PHE A 79 -10.10 -22.92 22.58
CA PHE A 79 -9.88 -22.56 21.18
C PHE A 79 -9.47 -23.78 20.33
N LYS A 80 -8.68 -24.70 20.89
CA LYS A 80 -8.36 -25.97 20.21
C LYS A 80 -9.62 -26.82 19.98
N THR A 81 -10.54 -26.84 20.93
CA THR A 81 -11.85 -27.47 20.79
C THR A 81 -12.66 -26.80 19.68
N LEU A 82 -12.71 -25.46 19.65
CA LEU A 82 -13.38 -24.72 18.57
C LEU A 82 -12.79 -25.06 17.18
N CYS A 83 -11.45 -25.12 17.07
CA CYS A 83 -10.77 -25.54 15.84
C CYS A 83 -11.10 -26.99 15.45
N HIS A 84 -11.28 -27.88 16.42
CA HIS A 84 -11.69 -29.26 16.16
C HIS A 84 -13.13 -29.33 15.61
N GLU A 85 -14.05 -28.56 16.17
CA GLU A 85 -15.43 -28.47 15.65
C GLU A 85 -15.47 -27.86 14.25
N LEU A 86 -14.68 -26.82 13.99
CA LEU A 86 -14.52 -26.27 12.63
C LEU A 86 -14.03 -27.34 11.66
N LYS A 87 -13.03 -28.13 12.04
CA LYS A 87 -12.47 -29.19 11.20
C LYS A 87 -13.51 -30.21 10.78
N LYS A 88 -14.44 -30.60 11.68
CA LYS A 88 -15.51 -31.56 11.36
C LYS A 88 -16.46 -31.04 10.29
N GLN A 89 -16.66 -29.73 10.24
CA GLN A 89 -17.70 -29.07 9.45
C GLN A 89 -17.13 -28.29 8.25
N ILE A 90 -15.82 -28.34 8.03
CA ILE A 90 -15.10 -27.51 7.05
C ILE A 90 -15.58 -27.69 5.61
N ARG A 91 -16.07 -28.90 5.27
CA ARG A 91 -16.57 -29.22 3.91
C ARG A 91 -17.98 -28.70 3.67
N THR A 92 -18.75 -28.43 4.73
CA THR A 92 -20.14 -27.99 4.62
C THR A 92 -20.29 -26.47 4.70
N ILE A 93 -19.27 -25.77 5.21
CA ILE A 93 -19.23 -24.31 5.22
C ILE A 93 -18.86 -23.74 3.84
N GLY A 94 -19.39 -22.56 3.54
CA GLY A 94 -19.13 -21.84 2.29
C GLY A 94 -17.71 -21.30 2.20
N ILE A 95 -17.32 -20.85 1.00
CA ILE A 95 -15.99 -20.30 0.72
C ILE A 95 -15.69 -19.09 1.61
N ASP A 96 -16.65 -18.16 1.75
CA ASP A 96 -16.48 -16.96 2.58
C ASP A 96 -16.22 -17.31 4.05
N ASP A 97 -16.96 -18.28 4.59
CA ASP A 97 -16.79 -18.74 5.97
C ASP A 97 -15.41 -19.40 6.18
N ARG A 98 -14.89 -20.13 5.18
CA ARG A 98 -13.54 -20.71 5.22
C ARG A 98 -12.47 -19.62 5.19
N ILE A 99 -12.65 -18.59 4.37
CA ILE A 99 -11.75 -17.44 4.29
C ILE A 99 -11.76 -16.65 5.61
N ASP A 100 -12.94 -16.42 6.21
CA ASP A 100 -13.08 -15.77 7.52
C ASP A 100 -12.42 -16.56 8.66
N ALA A 101 -12.56 -17.89 8.63
CA ALA A 101 -11.88 -18.76 9.58
C ALA A 101 -10.35 -18.69 9.40
N LEU A 102 -9.85 -18.74 8.16
CA LEU A 102 -8.42 -18.63 7.86
C LEU A 102 -7.86 -17.27 8.28
N LYS A 103 -8.59 -16.18 8.01
CA LYS A 103 -8.27 -14.81 8.45
C LYS A 103 -8.11 -14.74 9.97
N THR A 104 -9.03 -15.34 10.71
CA THR A 104 -8.97 -15.36 12.18
C THR A 104 -7.76 -16.15 12.67
N LEU A 105 -7.47 -17.32 12.08
CA LEU A 105 -6.31 -18.14 12.44
C LEU A 105 -4.98 -17.43 12.14
N SER A 106 -4.89 -16.76 10.99
CA SER A 106 -3.75 -15.94 10.60
C SER A 106 -3.52 -14.80 11.60
N PHE A 107 -4.59 -14.06 11.94
CA PHE A 107 -4.51 -12.95 12.89
C PHE A 107 -4.05 -13.40 14.29
N LEU A 108 -4.51 -14.57 14.74
CA LEU A 108 -4.11 -15.15 16.03
C LEU A 108 -2.69 -15.75 16.02
N GLY A 109 -1.98 -15.71 14.89
CA GLY A 109 -0.63 -16.27 14.77
C GLY A 109 -0.58 -17.80 14.78
N VAL A 110 -1.65 -18.47 14.36
CA VAL A 110 -1.67 -19.94 14.28
C VAL A 110 -0.79 -20.41 13.11
N SER A 111 0.23 -21.22 13.40
CA SER A 111 1.17 -21.69 12.37
C SER A 111 0.46 -22.43 11.22
N ALA A 112 0.97 -22.20 10.01
CA ALA A 112 0.52 -22.87 8.79
C ALA A 112 0.63 -24.39 8.87
N ASN A 113 1.55 -24.92 9.69
CA ASN A 113 1.77 -26.36 9.85
C ASN A 113 0.70 -27.07 10.69
N THR A 114 -0.21 -26.32 11.31
CA THR A 114 -1.32 -26.93 12.05
C THR A 114 -2.30 -27.62 11.11
N LYS A 115 -2.86 -28.75 11.56
CA LYS A 115 -3.81 -29.55 10.75
C LYS A 115 -5.03 -28.73 10.28
N ILE A 116 -5.52 -27.80 11.09
CA ILE A 116 -6.69 -26.98 10.71
C ILE A 116 -6.35 -26.01 9.57
N VAL A 117 -5.22 -25.31 9.64
CA VAL A 117 -4.79 -24.38 8.59
C VAL A 117 -4.50 -25.15 7.30
N GLN A 118 -3.79 -26.30 7.38
CA GLN A 118 -3.54 -27.15 6.22
C GLN A 118 -4.83 -27.60 5.53
N ILE A 119 -5.85 -28.02 6.29
CA ILE A 119 -7.14 -28.43 5.71
C ILE A 119 -7.85 -27.25 5.06
N LEU A 120 -7.91 -26.09 5.72
CA LEU A 120 -8.52 -24.88 5.15
C LEU A 120 -7.85 -24.48 3.83
N LEU A 121 -6.52 -24.37 3.83
CA LEU A 121 -5.75 -24.04 2.64
C LEU A 121 -6.01 -25.07 1.53
N GLN A 122 -5.97 -26.38 1.83
CA GLN A 122 -6.25 -27.43 0.82
C GLN A 122 -7.66 -27.35 0.25
N THR A 123 -8.66 -27.07 1.08
CA THR A 123 -10.04 -26.90 0.60
C THR A 123 -10.19 -25.67 -0.28
N LEU A 124 -9.55 -24.55 0.08
CA LEU A 124 -9.55 -23.33 -0.72
C LEU A 124 -8.78 -23.50 -2.04
N THR A 125 -7.72 -24.30 -2.06
CA THR A 125 -7.00 -24.65 -3.29
C THR A 125 -7.87 -25.48 -4.25
N LYS A 126 -8.76 -26.35 -3.73
CA LYS A 126 -9.67 -27.14 -4.58
C LYS A 126 -10.75 -26.27 -5.21
N ASP A 127 -11.28 -25.32 -4.44
CA ASP A 127 -12.35 -24.42 -4.88
C ASP A 127 -11.79 -23.13 -5.51
N ILE A 128 -10.50 -23.11 -5.86
CA ILE A 128 -9.79 -21.91 -6.34
C ILE A 128 -10.41 -21.32 -7.60
N ALA A 129 -11.00 -22.18 -8.45
CA ALA A 129 -11.68 -21.78 -9.67
C ALA A 129 -13.05 -21.13 -9.41
N GLU A 130 -13.64 -21.33 -8.24
CA GLU A 130 -14.94 -20.75 -7.85
C GLU A 130 -14.76 -19.36 -7.21
N LEU A 131 -13.57 -19.04 -6.72
CA LEU A 131 -13.27 -17.75 -6.08
C LEU A 131 -13.56 -16.55 -6.99
N SER A 132 -14.20 -15.53 -6.43
CA SER A 132 -14.29 -14.19 -7.03
C SER A 132 -12.91 -13.51 -7.03
N LEU A 133 -12.75 -12.49 -7.87
CA LEU A 133 -11.49 -11.73 -7.91
C LEU A 133 -11.16 -11.09 -6.54
N GLN A 134 -12.16 -10.60 -5.80
CA GLN A 134 -11.96 -10.05 -4.45
C GLN A 134 -11.43 -11.11 -3.49
N GLN A 135 -12.04 -12.29 -3.47
CA GLN A 135 -11.57 -13.41 -2.66
C GLN A 135 -10.14 -13.83 -3.05
N ILE A 136 -9.80 -13.85 -4.34
CA ILE A 136 -8.43 -14.13 -4.79
C ILE A 136 -7.43 -13.10 -4.24
N THR A 137 -7.73 -11.80 -4.39
CA THR A 137 -6.85 -10.74 -3.88
C THR A 137 -6.68 -10.80 -2.36
N PHE A 138 -7.76 -11.07 -1.63
CA PHE A 138 -7.76 -11.15 -0.18
C PHE A 138 -7.05 -12.41 0.32
N LEU A 139 -7.29 -13.57 -0.31
CA LEU A 139 -6.61 -14.81 0.03
C LEU A 139 -5.11 -14.71 -0.23
N ASP A 140 -4.68 -14.11 -1.35
CA ASP A 140 -3.27 -13.88 -1.62
C ASP A 140 -2.61 -12.94 -0.60
N PHE A 141 -3.36 -11.95 -0.09
CA PHE A 141 -2.91 -11.13 1.03
C PHE A 141 -2.73 -11.97 2.30
N LEU A 142 -3.74 -12.74 2.71
CA LEU A 142 -3.68 -13.58 3.92
C LEU A 142 -2.56 -14.61 3.88
N VAL A 143 -2.35 -15.25 2.72
CA VAL A 143 -1.37 -16.34 2.57
C VAL A 143 0.08 -15.83 2.71
N LYS A 144 0.34 -14.53 2.54
CA LYS A 144 1.67 -13.94 2.75
C LYS A 144 2.11 -13.91 4.21
N ASP A 145 1.16 -13.87 5.14
CA ASP A 145 1.45 -13.78 6.58
C ASP A 145 1.76 -15.14 7.21
N PHE A 146 1.55 -16.23 6.46
CA PHE A 146 1.87 -17.58 6.91
C PHE A 146 3.34 -17.95 6.63
N GLU A 147 3.90 -18.81 7.49
CA GLU A 147 5.20 -19.42 7.26
C GLU A 147 5.24 -20.13 5.90
N LYS A 148 6.37 -19.97 5.19
CA LYS A 148 6.54 -20.60 3.88
C LYS A 148 6.48 -22.12 4.00
N GLY A 149 5.70 -22.72 3.12
CA GLY A 149 5.58 -24.16 2.97
C GLY A 149 4.96 -24.49 1.62
N PRO A 150 4.97 -25.77 1.19
CA PRO A 150 4.62 -26.14 -0.18
C PRO A 150 3.25 -25.65 -0.63
N LEU A 151 2.26 -25.69 0.27
CA LEU A 151 0.88 -25.27 -0.04
C LEU A 151 0.74 -23.74 -0.10
N VAL A 152 1.42 -23.02 0.79
CA VAL A 152 1.47 -21.55 0.81
C VAL A 152 2.13 -21.05 -0.47
N GLU A 153 3.27 -21.65 -0.85
CA GLU A 153 3.99 -21.30 -2.08
C GLU A 153 3.18 -21.64 -3.33
N ALA A 154 2.54 -22.82 -3.38
CA ALA A 154 1.66 -23.19 -4.48
C ALA A 154 0.50 -22.18 -4.67
N LEU A 155 -0.13 -21.75 -3.56
CA LEU A 155 -1.19 -20.73 -3.61
C LEU A 155 -0.67 -19.36 -4.05
N GLN A 156 0.50 -18.94 -3.57
CA GLN A 156 1.12 -17.66 -3.97
C GLN A 156 1.46 -17.60 -5.46
N ILE A 157 1.68 -18.76 -6.10
CA ILE A 157 1.87 -18.89 -7.55
C ILE A 157 0.51 -18.97 -8.26
N ALA A 158 -0.40 -19.83 -7.79
CA ALA A 158 -1.66 -20.11 -8.47
C ALA A 158 -2.65 -18.93 -8.46
N LEU A 159 -2.77 -18.21 -7.34
CA LEU A 159 -3.74 -17.13 -7.18
C LEU A 159 -3.57 -16.00 -8.21
N PRO A 160 -2.36 -15.44 -8.44
CA PRO A 160 -2.15 -14.47 -9.51
C PRO A 160 -2.45 -14.99 -10.92
N MET A 161 -2.11 -16.26 -11.21
CA MET A 161 -2.37 -16.85 -12.53
C MET A 161 -3.88 -16.99 -12.80
N ILE A 162 -4.62 -17.42 -11.79
CA ILE A 162 -6.07 -17.59 -11.86
C ILE A 162 -6.77 -16.24 -11.93
N PHE A 163 -6.26 -15.24 -11.21
CA PHE A 163 -6.72 -13.87 -11.34
C PHE A 163 -6.63 -13.38 -12.79
N ASP A 164 -5.46 -13.54 -13.43
CA ASP A 164 -5.23 -13.12 -14.81
C ASP A 164 -6.15 -13.86 -15.79
N ALA A 165 -6.33 -15.17 -15.60
CA ALA A 165 -7.18 -16.01 -16.45
C ALA A 165 -8.67 -15.66 -16.35
N TYR A 166 -9.16 -15.30 -15.16
CA TYR A 166 -10.59 -15.03 -14.92
C TYR A 166 -10.96 -13.55 -14.89
N LEU A 167 -10.00 -12.64 -15.04
CA LEU A 167 -10.27 -11.20 -15.00
C LEU A 167 -11.38 -10.79 -15.96
N HIS A 168 -11.34 -11.29 -17.20
CA HIS A 168 -12.33 -10.92 -18.23
C HIS A 168 -13.72 -11.52 -17.98
N THR A 169 -13.82 -12.64 -17.26
CA THR A 169 -15.08 -13.38 -17.08
C THR A 169 -15.74 -13.12 -15.73
N LYS A 170 -14.95 -12.81 -14.68
CA LYS A 170 -15.43 -12.65 -13.29
C LYS A 170 -15.39 -11.20 -12.78
N MET A 171 -15.09 -10.23 -13.63
CA MET A 171 -15.18 -8.82 -13.25
C MET A 171 -16.66 -8.41 -13.19
N GLU A 172 -17.27 -8.61 -12.02
CA GLU A 172 -18.72 -8.40 -11.79
C GLU A 172 -19.03 -7.02 -11.16
N GLY A 173 -18.01 -6.24 -10.81
CA GLY A 173 -18.15 -4.94 -10.16
C GLY A 173 -17.91 -3.76 -11.10
N ASP A 174 -18.84 -2.80 -11.07
CA ASP A 174 -18.75 -1.57 -11.86
C ASP A 174 -17.98 -0.45 -11.13
N SER A 175 -17.87 -0.53 -9.80
CA SER A 175 -17.36 0.58 -8.99
C SER A 175 -15.89 0.92 -9.29
N PHE A 176 -15.61 2.22 -9.38
CA PHE A 176 -14.28 2.72 -9.69
C PHE A 176 -13.22 2.30 -8.68
N GLN A 177 -13.57 2.30 -7.39
CA GLN A 177 -12.69 1.84 -6.31
C GLN A 177 -12.32 0.37 -6.50
N TYR A 178 -13.27 -0.48 -6.87
CA TYR A 178 -13.01 -1.90 -7.09
C TYR A 178 -12.02 -2.11 -8.25
N LEU A 179 -12.22 -1.42 -9.38
CA LEU A 179 -11.28 -1.49 -10.52
C LEU A 179 -9.87 -1.02 -10.12
N THR A 180 -9.78 0.03 -9.30
CA THR A 180 -8.51 0.56 -8.80
C THR A 180 -7.80 -0.45 -7.88
N ASP A 181 -8.54 -1.17 -7.03
CA ASP A 181 -7.99 -2.21 -6.16
C ASP A 181 -7.49 -3.43 -6.97
N LEU A 182 -8.23 -3.81 -8.02
CA LEU A 182 -7.80 -4.84 -8.96
C LEU A 182 -6.52 -4.43 -9.70
N LEU A 183 -6.43 -3.17 -10.15
CA LEU A 183 -5.22 -2.65 -10.82
C LEU A 183 -4.03 -2.72 -9.86
N HIS A 184 -4.20 -2.25 -8.62
CA HIS A 184 -3.16 -2.30 -7.61
C HIS A 184 -2.67 -3.73 -7.33
N TYR A 185 -3.58 -4.70 -7.31
CA TYR A 185 -3.21 -6.11 -7.18
C TYR A 185 -2.42 -6.61 -8.40
N ALA A 186 -2.93 -6.37 -9.61
CA ALA A 186 -2.33 -6.83 -10.86
C ALA A 186 -0.91 -6.28 -11.05
N THR A 187 -0.70 -4.99 -10.75
CA THR A 187 0.61 -4.33 -10.88
C THR A 187 1.63 -4.92 -9.90
N ARG A 188 1.26 -5.10 -8.63
CA ARG A 188 2.14 -5.72 -7.61
C ARG A 188 2.51 -7.16 -7.93
N LYS A 189 1.61 -7.88 -8.60
CA LYS A 189 1.86 -9.26 -9.07
C LYS A 189 2.55 -9.34 -10.43
N ASN A 190 2.85 -8.20 -11.05
CA ASN A 190 3.48 -8.11 -12.37
C ASN A 190 2.64 -8.78 -13.49
N LEU A 191 1.31 -8.75 -13.36
CA LEU A 191 0.38 -9.29 -14.34
C LEU A 191 0.13 -8.23 -15.42
N SER A 192 1.00 -8.20 -16.43
CA SER A 192 1.01 -7.12 -17.43
C SER A 192 -0.26 -7.10 -18.28
N GLY A 193 -0.77 -8.26 -18.71
CA GLY A 193 -2.03 -8.39 -19.45
C GLY A 193 -3.21 -7.82 -18.67
N ALA A 194 -3.45 -8.34 -17.46
CA ALA A 194 -4.45 -7.82 -16.55
C ALA A 194 -4.33 -6.31 -16.29
N SER A 195 -3.11 -5.82 -16.03
CA SER A 195 -2.88 -4.41 -15.71
C SER A 195 -3.27 -3.50 -16.87
N LEU A 196 -2.91 -3.88 -18.10
CA LEU A 196 -3.21 -3.10 -19.30
C LEU A 196 -4.72 -3.09 -19.60
N TYR A 197 -5.39 -4.23 -19.44
CA TYR A 197 -6.85 -4.30 -19.55
C TYR A 197 -7.57 -3.42 -18.52
N LEU A 198 -7.09 -3.42 -17.27
CA LEU A 198 -7.64 -2.61 -16.20
C LEU A 198 -7.40 -1.12 -16.44
N ILE A 199 -6.24 -0.72 -16.96
CA ILE A 199 -5.95 0.66 -17.36
C ILE A 199 -6.95 1.13 -18.42
N ASP A 200 -7.17 0.34 -19.47
CA ASP A 200 -8.13 0.66 -20.53
C ASP A 200 -9.57 0.77 -19.99
N THR A 201 -9.93 -0.09 -19.05
CA THR A 201 -11.25 -0.11 -18.42
C THR A 201 -11.46 1.10 -17.51
N ILE A 202 -10.48 1.43 -16.68
CA ILE A 202 -10.49 2.61 -15.78
C ILE A 202 -10.53 3.89 -16.60
N MET A 203 -9.78 3.97 -17.71
CA MET A 203 -9.73 5.16 -18.56
C MET A 203 -11.10 5.51 -19.17
N LYS A 204 -11.92 4.50 -19.49
CA LYS A 204 -13.31 4.70 -19.95
C LYS A 204 -14.20 5.34 -18.88
N LYS A 205 -13.89 5.12 -17.59
CA LYS A 205 -14.64 5.64 -16.43
C LYS A 205 -13.91 6.74 -15.68
N ARG A 206 -12.90 7.37 -16.29
CA ARG A 206 -12.02 8.35 -15.62
C ARG A 206 -12.74 9.53 -14.95
N GLN A 207 -13.97 9.83 -15.35
CA GLN A 207 -14.79 10.89 -14.76
C GLN A 207 -15.26 10.57 -13.34
N GLU A 208 -15.27 9.30 -12.95
CA GLU A 208 -15.62 8.85 -11.60
C GLU A 208 -14.39 8.79 -10.66
N MET A 209 -13.22 9.17 -11.16
CA MET A 209 -11.98 9.12 -10.37
C MET A 209 -12.03 10.13 -9.23
N ASP A 210 -11.83 9.65 -8.01
CA ASP A 210 -11.66 10.49 -6.83
C ASP A 210 -10.17 10.65 -6.46
N PHE A 211 -9.90 11.55 -5.51
CA PHE A 211 -8.55 11.83 -5.03
C PHE A 211 -7.81 10.59 -4.51
N LYS A 212 -8.52 9.71 -3.78
CA LYS A 212 -7.93 8.49 -3.22
C LYS A 212 -7.52 7.52 -4.33
N SER A 213 -8.37 7.35 -5.33
CA SER A 213 -8.11 6.48 -6.46
C SER A 213 -7.00 7.02 -7.35
N ALA A 214 -6.93 8.34 -7.58
CA ALA A 214 -5.83 8.97 -8.30
C ALA A 214 -4.46 8.64 -7.70
N LYS A 215 -4.30 8.77 -6.37
CA LYS A 215 -3.06 8.37 -5.67
C LYS A 215 -2.72 6.89 -5.89
N SER A 216 -3.72 6.01 -5.81
CA SER A 216 -3.54 4.57 -6.00
C SER A 216 -3.15 4.23 -7.45
N ILE A 217 -3.74 4.92 -8.43
CA ILE A 217 -3.46 4.76 -9.86
C ILE A 217 -2.04 5.23 -10.19
N ILE A 218 -1.63 6.43 -9.75
CA ILE A 218 -0.26 6.93 -9.95
C ILE A 218 0.74 5.93 -9.40
N ARG A 219 0.52 5.45 -8.16
CA ARG A 219 1.38 4.44 -7.54
C ARG A 219 1.43 3.15 -8.36
N SER A 220 0.28 2.67 -8.81
CA SER A 220 0.16 1.41 -9.56
C SER A 220 0.88 1.50 -10.91
N ILE A 221 0.69 2.59 -11.66
CA ILE A 221 1.36 2.82 -12.94
C ILE A 221 2.88 2.92 -12.74
N CYS A 222 3.34 3.60 -11.69
CA CYS A 222 4.77 3.68 -11.37
C CYS A 222 5.37 2.33 -10.91
N GLU A 223 4.58 1.32 -10.59
CA GLU A 223 5.05 -0.02 -10.20
C GLU A 223 5.12 -0.99 -11.40
N LEU A 224 4.52 -0.65 -12.54
CA LEU A 224 4.52 -1.49 -13.74
C LEU A 224 5.93 -1.69 -14.31
N LYS A 225 6.22 -2.91 -14.75
CA LYS A 225 7.52 -3.28 -15.35
C LYS A 225 7.52 -3.17 -16.87
N VAL A 226 6.34 -3.23 -17.49
CA VAL A 226 6.18 -3.08 -18.94
C VAL A 226 6.06 -1.61 -19.27
N ASP A 227 6.68 -1.19 -20.37
CA ASP A 227 6.51 0.15 -20.92
C ASP A 227 5.40 0.07 -21.99
N ASP A 228 4.32 0.82 -21.81
CA ASP A 228 3.18 0.86 -22.73
C ASP A 228 2.60 2.27 -22.82
N SER A 229 2.19 2.69 -24.01
CA SER A 229 1.68 4.05 -24.26
C SER A 229 0.35 4.33 -23.56
N ARG A 230 -0.44 3.29 -23.24
CA ARG A 230 -1.73 3.41 -22.52
C ARG A 230 -1.57 3.93 -21.10
N HIS A 231 -0.37 3.86 -20.52
CA HIS A 231 -0.11 4.38 -19.19
C HIS A 231 -0.26 5.89 -19.13
N ARG A 232 0.17 6.59 -20.19
CA ARG A 232 0.30 8.03 -20.20
C ARG A 232 -1.03 8.76 -19.98
N PRO A 233 -2.11 8.49 -20.74
CA PRO A 233 -3.36 9.23 -20.58
C PRO A 233 -3.96 9.09 -19.17
N LEU A 234 -3.93 7.87 -18.61
CA LEU A 234 -4.48 7.61 -17.28
C LEU A 234 -3.61 8.24 -16.19
N LEU A 235 -2.29 8.18 -16.32
CA LEU A 235 -1.36 8.81 -15.38
C LEU A 235 -1.54 10.33 -15.35
N HIS A 236 -1.58 10.98 -16.52
CA HIS A 236 -1.72 12.44 -16.61
C HIS A 236 -3.07 12.88 -16.06
N HIS A 237 -4.17 12.21 -16.42
CA HIS A 237 -5.49 12.50 -15.83
C HIS A 237 -5.48 12.39 -14.30
N ALA A 238 -4.82 11.37 -13.74
CA ALA A 238 -4.70 11.22 -12.29
C ALA A 238 -3.84 12.34 -11.65
N LEU A 239 -2.78 12.79 -12.34
CA LEU A 239 -1.94 13.90 -11.87
C LEU A 239 -2.66 15.25 -11.94
N ASP A 240 -3.41 15.51 -13.00
CA ASP A 240 -4.26 16.69 -13.15
C ASP A 240 -5.27 16.78 -12.01
N LEU A 241 -5.95 15.67 -11.70
CA LEU A 241 -6.89 15.61 -10.57
C LEU A 241 -6.22 15.88 -9.22
N MET A 242 -4.96 15.45 -9.05
CA MET A 242 -4.17 15.76 -7.86
C MET A 242 -3.79 17.24 -7.77
N VAL A 243 -3.50 17.90 -8.90
CA VAL A 243 -3.24 19.34 -8.98
C VAL A 243 -4.49 20.16 -8.65
N GLU A 244 -5.64 19.76 -9.18
CA GLU A 244 -6.94 20.38 -8.89
C GLU A 244 -7.30 20.28 -7.41
N ASN A 245 -7.02 19.13 -6.79
CA ASN A 245 -7.31 18.85 -5.38
C ASN A 245 -6.09 19.02 -4.47
N ARG A 246 -5.13 19.89 -4.84
CA ARG A 246 -3.85 20.06 -4.12
C ARG A 246 -4.00 20.41 -2.64
N SER A 247 -5.10 21.04 -2.24
CA SER A 247 -5.40 21.35 -0.83
C SER A 247 -5.54 20.10 0.04
N ASN A 248 -5.85 18.94 -0.56
CA ASN A 248 -6.01 17.67 0.14
C ASN A 248 -4.69 16.88 0.20
N CYS A 249 -3.62 17.38 -0.43
CA CYS A 249 -2.32 16.75 -0.43
C CYS A 249 -1.53 17.11 0.84
N THR A 250 -0.84 16.13 1.40
CA THR A 250 0.23 16.34 2.37
C THR A 250 1.59 16.39 1.67
N TYR A 251 2.61 16.93 2.35
CA TYR A 251 4.00 16.81 1.87
C TYR A 251 4.37 15.34 1.58
N GLN A 252 3.94 14.42 2.44
CA GLN A 252 4.24 12.99 2.28
C GLN A 252 3.60 12.39 1.03
N ASP A 253 2.40 12.85 0.65
CA ASP A 253 1.76 12.42 -0.60
C ASP A 253 2.60 12.83 -1.81
N PHE A 254 3.04 14.10 -1.87
CA PHE A 254 3.94 14.57 -2.94
C PHE A 254 5.28 13.84 -2.92
N ASP A 255 5.91 13.73 -1.75
CA ASP A 255 7.21 13.10 -1.56
C ASP A 255 7.26 11.68 -2.13
N VAL A 256 6.28 10.85 -1.76
CA VAL A 256 6.18 9.44 -2.15
C VAL A 256 5.87 9.28 -3.64
N LEU A 257 4.91 10.05 -4.16
CA LEU A 257 4.49 9.93 -5.55
C LEU A 257 5.58 10.41 -6.51
N ILE A 258 6.16 11.58 -6.26
CA ILE A 258 7.27 12.11 -7.08
C ILE A 258 8.47 11.18 -7.02
N SER A 259 8.82 10.62 -5.85
CA SER A 259 9.92 9.65 -5.75
C SER A 259 9.71 8.42 -6.64
N LYS A 260 8.47 7.92 -6.72
CA LYS A 260 8.12 6.80 -7.61
C LYS A 260 8.22 7.20 -9.09
N MET A 261 7.70 8.37 -9.45
CA MET A 261 7.72 8.88 -10.82
C MET A 261 9.15 9.11 -11.31
N VAL A 262 9.99 9.76 -10.50
CA VAL A 262 11.40 10.01 -10.79
C VAL A 262 12.17 8.70 -11.07
N ASN A 263 11.84 7.62 -10.37
CA ASN A 263 12.49 6.31 -10.59
C ASN A 263 12.05 5.62 -11.90
N LYS A 264 10.94 6.07 -12.49
CA LYS A 264 10.45 5.61 -13.79
C LYS A 264 10.78 6.55 -14.95
N PHE A 265 11.14 7.78 -14.63
CA PHE A 265 11.58 8.78 -15.59
C PHE A 265 12.91 8.35 -16.24
N LEU A 266 12.81 8.01 -17.52
CA LEU A 266 13.90 7.63 -18.41
C LEU A 266 13.60 8.27 -19.76
N ASP A 267 14.58 8.40 -20.65
CA ASP A 267 14.40 9.00 -21.99
C ASP A 267 13.30 8.31 -22.81
N ARG A 268 13.07 7.02 -22.58
CA ARG A 268 12.00 6.24 -23.22
C ARG A 268 10.60 6.46 -22.64
N ASN A 269 10.52 6.99 -21.41
CA ASN A 269 9.28 7.24 -20.68
C ASN A 269 9.23 8.67 -20.13
N PRO A 270 9.31 9.72 -20.98
CA PRO A 270 9.33 11.10 -20.52
C PRO A 270 7.98 11.52 -19.90
N TYR A 271 6.90 10.76 -20.17
CA TYR A 271 5.56 11.05 -19.67
C TYR A 271 5.40 10.93 -18.15
N PHE A 272 6.38 10.40 -17.42
CA PHE A 272 6.38 10.46 -15.95
C PHE A 272 6.70 11.85 -15.40
N TYR A 273 7.21 12.78 -16.22
CA TYR A 273 7.31 14.18 -15.86
C TYR A 273 5.96 14.88 -16.04
N HIS A 274 5.57 15.66 -15.03
CA HIS A 274 4.34 16.46 -15.04
C HIS A 274 4.58 17.79 -14.32
N GLU A 275 4.76 18.83 -15.11
CA GLU A 275 5.21 20.16 -14.64
C GLU A 275 4.28 20.74 -13.57
N GLU A 276 2.99 20.82 -13.82
CA GLU A 276 2.01 21.39 -12.88
C GLU A 276 1.96 20.63 -11.53
N PHE A 277 2.26 19.33 -11.54
CA PHE A 277 2.25 18.52 -10.33
C PHE A 277 3.52 18.77 -9.50
N LEU A 278 4.67 18.90 -10.16
CA LEU A 278 5.91 19.33 -9.49
C LEU A 278 5.78 20.75 -8.95
N ASN A 279 5.28 21.69 -9.75
CA ASN A 279 5.04 23.07 -9.32
C ASN A 279 4.09 23.12 -8.12
N SER A 280 3.03 22.32 -8.12
CA SER A 280 2.13 22.20 -6.96
C SER A 280 2.83 21.70 -5.70
N ALA A 281 3.73 20.72 -5.84
CA ALA A 281 4.52 20.21 -4.71
C ALA A 281 5.51 21.25 -4.17
N ILE A 282 6.17 22.00 -5.06
CA ILE A 282 7.09 23.08 -4.69
C ILE A 282 6.31 24.21 -4.00
N ASN A 283 5.20 24.65 -4.58
CA ASN A 283 4.34 25.67 -3.99
C ASN A 283 3.80 25.26 -2.61
N PHE A 284 3.52 23.97 -2.41
CA PHE A 284 3.14 23.44 -1.10
C PHE A 284 4.27 23.65 -0.07
N ILE A 285 5.52 23.34 -0.43
CA ILE A 285 6.69 23.53 0.44
C ILE A 285 6.87 24.99 0.81
N LEU A 286 6.80 25.87 -0.20
CA LEU A 286 6.98 27.32 -0.03
C LEU A 286 5.88 27.93 0.85
N SER A 287 4.62 27.57 0.58
CA SER A 287 3.46 28.15 1.28
C SER A 287 3.34 27.69 2.73
N ASN A 288 3.81 26.48 3.04
CA ASN A 288 3.73 25.89 4.39
C ASN A 288 5.07 25.96 5.16
N ASP A 289 6.09 26.62 4.62
CA ASP A 289 7.44 26.71 5.20
C ASP A 289 7.96 25.35 5.70
N CYS A 290 7.89 24.31 4.84
CA CYS A 290 8.16 22.92 5.26
C CYS A 290 9.60 22.68 5.74
N GLY A 291 10.50 23.65 5.63
CA GLY A 291 11.88 23.55 6.11
C GLY A 291 12.92 23.31 5.01
N PHE A 292 14.19 23.37 5.42
CA PHE A 292 15.34 23.26 4.51
C PHE A 292 15.51 21.84 3.95
N ASN A 293 15.41 20.81 4.80
CA ASN A 293 15.67 19.43 4.40
C ASN A 293 14.68 18.94 3.35
N GLU A 294 13.40 19.20 3.58
CA GLU A 294 12.28 18.88 2.69
C GLU A 294 12.46 19.55 1.33
N SER A 295 12.91 20.80 1.35
CA SER A 295 13.20 21.59 0.14
C SER A 295 14.38 21.02 -0.65
N VAL A 296 15.47 20.63 0.02
CA VAL A 296 16.61 19.94 -0.63
C VAL A 296 16.17 18.60 -1.23
N TRP A 297 15.35 17.83 -0.51
CA TRP A 297 14.81 16.57 -1.02
C TRP A 297 13.93 16.75 -2.25
N MET A 298 13.12 17.79 -2.29
CA MET A 298 12.33 18.14 -3.47
C MET A 298 13.21 18.61 -4.62
N LEU A 299 14.18 19.50 -4.36
CA LEU A 299 15.13 19.98 -5.36
C LEU A 299 15.88 18.82 -6.02
N ARG A 300 16.33 17.83 -5.23
CA ARG A 300 16.98 16.62 -5.74
C ARG A 300 16.12 15.88 -6.75
N LYS A 301 14.80 15.84 -6.54
CA LYS A 301 13.85 15.18 -7.44
C LYS A 301 13.60 16.02 -8.69
N ALA A 302 13.44 17.32 -8.54
CA ALA A 302 13.29 18.27 -9.65
C ALA A 302 14.49 18.20 -10.62
N ILE A 303 15.71 18.20 -10.08
CA ILE A 303 16.96 18.03 -10.85
C ILE A 303 16.92 16.75 -11.70
N ARG A 304 16.43 15.63 -11.15
CA ARG A 304 16.36 14.36 -11.90
C ARG A 304 15.36 14.40 -13.06
N PHE A 305 14.36 15.27 -13.01
CA PHE A 305 13.47 15.54 -14.13
C PHE A 305 14.01 16.59 -15.10
N GLY A 306 15.11 17.28 -14.77
CA GLY A 306 15.54 18.49 -15.48
C GLY A 306 14.63 19.70 -15.20
N HIS A 307 13.81 19.64 -14.16
CA HIS A 307 12.88 20.71 -13.78
C HIS A 307 13.61 21.81 -13.00
N VAL A 308 13.36 23.06 -13.36
CA VAL A 308 13.96 24.25 -12.75
C VAL A 308 12.88 25.06 -12.05
N SER A 309 13.09 25.40 -10.79
CA SER A 309 12.27 26.37 -10.04
C SER A 309 13.18 27.35 -9.32
N TYR A 310 13.10 28.62 -9.74
CA TYR A 310 13.87 29.70 -9.13
C TYR A 310 13.36 29.99 -7.71
N GLU A 311 12.06 29.87 -7.48
CA GLU A 311 11.42 30.12 -6.18
C GLU A 311 11.91 29.15 -5.11
N LEU A 312 12.08 27.86 -5.45
CA LEU A 312 12.64 26.87 -4.53
C LEU A 312 14.12 27.16 -4.22
N LEU A 313 14.89 27.57 -5.23
CA LEU A 313 16.30 27.92 -5.06
C LEU A 313 16.47 29.18 -4.20
N ASP A 314 15.63 30.19 -4.42
CA ASP A 314 15.60 31.41 -3.61
C ASP A 314 15.22 31.13 -2.16
N TYR A 315 14.21 30.27 -1.95
CA TYR A 315 13.82 29.85 -0.61
C TYR A 315 14.96 29.10 0.11
N LEU A 316 15.62 28.15 -0.57
CA LEU A 316 16.78 27.44 -0.01
C LEU A 316 17.93 28.40 0.30
N PHE A 317 18.20 29.34 -0.60
CA PHE A 317 19.23 30.35 -0.42
C PHE A 317 18.94 31.25 0.79
N ALA A 318 17.70 31.75 0.91
CA ALA A 318 17.28 32.56 2.06
C ALA A 318 17.42 31.80 3.39
N LYS A 319 17.15 30.49 3.43
CA LYS A 319 17.38 29.67 4.64
C LYS A 319 18.87 29.53 4.95
N ILE A 320 19.74 29.40 3.94
CA ILE A 320 21.20 29.35 4.11
C ILE A 320 21.74 30.71 4.58
N GLU A 321 21.20 31.83 4.11
CA GLU A 321 21.58 33.16 4.60
C GLU A 321 21.22 33.35 6.09
N GLN A 322 20.08 32.81 6.52
CA GLN A 322 19.65 32.83 7.92
C GLN A 322 20.52 31.92 8.80
N ASP A 323 20.89 30.74 8.31
CA ASP A 323 21.78 29.82 8.99
C ASP A 323 22.87 29.25 8.04
N PRO A 324 24.04 29.90 7.96
CA PRO A 324 25.13 29.46 7.10
C PRO A 324 25.67 28.05 7.42
N LYS A 325 25.38 27.50 8.60
CA LYS A 325 25.79 26.12 8.95
C LYS A 325 25.09 25.09 8.07
N LEU A 326 23.88 25.40 7.57
CA LEU A 326 23.10 24.53 6.68
C LEU A 326 23.84 24.14 5.41
N ILE A 327 24.83 24.94 4.97
CA ILE A 327 25.72 24.59 3.87
C ILE A 327 27.14 24.29 4.34
N ALA A 328 27.66 25.00 5.33
CA ALA A 328 29.06 24.87 5.78
C ALA A 328 29.36 23.53 6.46
N GLU A 329 28.38 22.95 7.16
CA GLU A 329 28.49 21.68 7.90
C GLU A 329 27.61 20.57 7.28
N SER A 330 27.07 20.83 6.09
CA SER A 330 26.13 19.92 5.42
C SER A 330 26.83 18.68 4.89
N GLY A 331 26.11 17.55 4.87
CA GLY A 331 26.59 16.34 4.20
C GLY A 331 26.66 16.51 2.68
N THR A 332 27.43 15.64 2.02
CA THR A 332 27.67 15.66 0.56
C THR A 332 26.40 15.66 -0.28
N LEU A 333 25.34 14.99 0.19
CA LEU A 333 24.04 14.99 -0.50
C LEU A 333 23.47 16.40 -0.65
N VAL A 334 23.46 17.18 0.43
CA VAL A 334 22.93 18.55 0.44
C VAL A 334 23.80 19.44 -0.44
N LEU A 335 25.11 19.41 -0.20
CA LEU A 335 26.09 20.20 -0.95
C LEU A 335 25.97 19.97 -2.46
N PHE A 336 26.02 18.71 -2.90
CA PHE A 336 25.98 18.38 -4.33
C PHE A 336 24.62 18.70 -4.95
N THR A 337 23.52 18.45 -4.22
CA THR A 337 22.16 18.76 -4.71
C THR A 337 21.97 20.26 -4.90
N PHE A 338 22.41 21.06 -3.93
CA PHE A 338 22.26 22.51 -3.97
C PHE A 338 23.03 23.13 -5.14
N ILE A 339 24.32 22.79 -5.27
CA ILE A 339 25.16 23.27 -6.39
C ILE A 339 24.62 22.78 -7.73
N LYS A 340 24.18 21.53 -7.81
CA LYS A 340 23.59 21.00 -9.04
C LYS A 340 22.32 21.74 -9.43
N GLY A 341 21.48 22.10 -8.46
CA GLY A 341 20.25 22.86 -8.68
C GLY A 341 20.52 24.25 -9.25
N LEU A 342 21.45 24.99 -8.64
CA LEU A 342 21.89 26.29 -9.12
C LEU A 342 22.48 26.20 -10.54
N SER A 343 23.39 25.25 -10.76
CA SER A 343 24.01 25.06 -12.08
C SER A 343 23.01 24.66 -13.16
N GLN A 344 22.01 23.84 -12.84
CA GLN A 344 21.01 23.42 -13.84
C GLN A 344 20.10 24.58 -14.24
N ALA A 345 19.84 25.50 -13.31
CA ALA A 345 19.04 26.70 -13.53
C ALA A 345 19.83 27.85 -14.17
N ASP A 346 21.15 27.68 -14.37
CA ASP A 346 22.09 28.75 -14.69
C ASP A 346 21.91 29.96 -13.75
N TYR A 347 21.70 29.67 -12.46
CA TYR A 347 21.26 30.63 -11.48
C TYR A 347 22.33 30.93 -10.43
N ARG A 348 22.75 32.20 -10.39
CA ARG A 348 23.65 32.73 -9.36
C ARG A 348 22.89 33.69 -8.44
N PRO A 349 22.65 33.32 -7.17
CA PRO A 349 21.97 34.19 -6.22
C PRO A 349 22.74 35.49 -5.96
N ALA A 350 22.04 36.58 -5.62
CA ALA A 350 22.63 37.91 -5.46
C ALA A 350 23.80 37.97 -4.46
N ASN A 351 23.70 37.22 -3.35
CA ASN A 351 24.73 37.18 -2.30
C ASN A 351 25.65 35.95 -2.40
N TRP A 352 25.80 35.38 -3.60
CA TRP A 352 26.61 34.17 -3.83
C TRP A 352 28.03 34.28 -3.24
N GLN A 353 28.66 35.46 -3.30
CA GLN A 353 30.00 35.71 -2.78
C GLN A 353 30.15 35.42 -1.28
N MET A 354 29.07 35.48 -0.50
CA MET A 354 29.08 35.14 0.93
C MET A 354 29.06 33.62 1.15
N ILE A 355 28.37 32.89 0.28
CA ILE A 355 28.14 31.45 0.39
C ILE A 355 29.24 30.63 -0.30
N GLU A 356 29.82 31.17 -1.37
CA GLU A 356 30.88 30.54 -2.16
C GLU A 356 32.05 30.01 -1.31
N PRO A 357 32.65 30.77 -0.37
CA PRO A 357 33.73 30.26 0.46
C PRO A 357 33.30 29.08 1.36
N LEU A 358 32.05 29.08 1.81
CA LEU A 358 31.48 28.01 2.65
C LEU A 358 31.31 26.73 1.85
N VAL A 359 30.83 26.83 0.61
CA VAL A 359 30.70 25.72 -0.34
C VAL A 359 32.06 25.09 -0.61
N ILE A 360 33.07 25.90 -0.96
CA ILE A 360 34.42 25.40 -1.26
C ILE A 360 35.03 24.74 -0.02
N LYS A 361 34.93 25.38 1.15
CA LYS A 361 35.45 24.81 2.40
C LYS A 361 34.79 23.48 2.75
N ASN A 362 33.46 23.37 2.60
CA ASN A 362 32.76 22.12 2.86
C ASN A 362 33.16 21.04 1.86
N ALA A 363 33.24 21.36 0.56
CA ALA A 363 33.72 20.42 -0.46
C ALA A 363 35.11 19.85 -0.11
N LEU A 364 36.06 20.70 0.27
CA LEU A 364 37.41 20.28 0.67
C LEU A 364 37.42 19.41 1.94
N SER A 365 36.46 19.59 2.85
CA SER A 365 36.32 18.74 4.04
C SER A 365 35.99 17.28 3.68
N HIS A 366 35.37 17.07 2.52
CA HIS A 366 34.97 15.75 2.02
C HIS A 366 35.97 15.13 1.03
N LYS A 367 37.14 15.73 0.79
CA LYS A 367 38.16 15.24 -0.17
C LYS A 367 38.58 13.77 0.02
N ASN A 368 38.45 13.23 1.23
CA ASN A 368 38.78 11.83 1.51
C ASN A 368 37.74 10.83 0.96
N GLN A 369 36.63 11.30 0.38
CA GLN A 369 35.58 10.47 -0.23
C GLN A 369 35.75 10.43 -1.75
N TRP A 370 36.57 9.49 -2.23
CA TRP A 370 37.01 9.42 -3.64
C TRP A 370 35.91 8.92 -4.58
N ASN A 371 34.87 8.27 -4.03
CA ASN A 371 33.75 7.70 -4.77
C ASN A 371 32.67 8.74 -5.15
N LEU A 372 32.84 10.00 -4.77
CA LEU A 372 31.90 11.07 -5.12
C LEU A 372 32.12 11.54 -6.56
N PRO A 373 31.08 12.07 -7.23
CA PRO A 373 31.16 12.52 -8.62
C PRO A 373 31.84 13.90 -8.73
N TRP A 374 33.07 14.02 -8.27
CA TRP A 374 33.81 15.28 -8.16
C TRP A 374 33.96 16.04 -9.48
N ILE A 375 34.17 15.34 -10.59
CA ILE A 375 34.25 15.98 -11.93
C ILE A 375 32.93 16.69 -12.28
N ASN A 376 31.79 16.04 -12.03
CA ASN A 376 30.48 16.65 -12.26
C ASN A 376 30.26 17.85 -11.35
N PHE A 377 30.65 17.73 -10.07
CA PHE A 377 30.56 18.82 -9.12
C PHE A 377 31.42 20.02 -9.53
N MET A 378 32.66 19.78 -9.98
CA MET A 378 33.53 20.85 -10.47
C MET A 378 32.95 21.52 -11.72
N ARG A 379 32.40 20.74 -12.67
CA ARG A 379 31.68 21.30 -13.81
C ARG A 379 30.52 22.19 -13.36
N ASP A 380 29.73 21.72 -12.39
CA ASP A 380 28.59 22.47 -11.86
C ASP A 380 29.02 23.69 -11.02
N LEU A 381 30.26 23.77 -10.53
CA LEU A 381 30.83 24.98 -9.94
C LEU A 381 31.34 25.96 -11.00
N CYS A 382 31.95 25.45 -12.08
CA CYS A 382 32.41 26.27 -13.19
C CYS A 382 31.26 27.03 -13.88
N THR A 383 30.07 26.41 -13.99
CA THR A 383 28.86 27.08 -14.50
C THR A 383 28.41 28.23 -13.61
N LEU A 384 28.79 28.23 -12.34
CA LEU A 384 28.51 29.30 -11.37
C LEU A 384 29.68 30.28 -11.23
N ASP A 385 30.64 30.27 -12.16
CA ASP A 385 31.89 31.04 -12.10
C ASP A 385 32.63 30.88 -10.77
N THR A 386 32.62 29.66 -10.22
CA THR A 386 33.25 29.34 -8.93
C THR A 386 34.34 28.29 -9.12
N TRP A 387 35.55 28.57 -8.67
CA TRP A 387 36.66 27.61 -8.74
C TRP A 387 37.67 27.77 -7.59
N SER A 388 38.31 26.65 -7.24
CA SER A 388 39.40 26.61 -6.25
C SER A 388 40.55 25.80 -6.80
N LEU A 389 41.77 26.36 -6.79
CA LEU A 389 42.98 25.65 -7.21
C LEU A 389 43.23 24.40 -6.37
N GLU A 390 42.90 24.44 -5.08
CA GLU A 390 43.01 23.27 -4.20
C GLU A 390 42.03 22.16 -4.60
N LEU A 391 40.80 22.54 -4.96
CA LEU A 391 39.79 21.57 -5.41
C LEU A 391 40.15 21.00 -6.79
N ILE A 392 40.63 21.84 -7.70
CA ILE A 392 41.09 21.43 -9.04
C ILE A 392 42.26 20.45 -8.92
N GLY A 393 43.30 20.78 -8.14
CA GLY A 393 44.47 19.92 -7.96
C GLY A 393 44.20 18.65 -7.15
N PHE A 394 43.04 18.55 -6.50
CA PHE A 394 42.56 17.29 -5.92
C PHE A 394 41.84 16.41 -6.96
N ILE A 395 41.13 17.01 -7.92
CA ILE A 395 40.30 16.30 -8.90
C ILE A 395 41.10 15.83 -10.13
N PHE A 396 42.08 16.62 -10.57
CA PHE A 396 42.97 16.37 -11.72
C PHE A 396 44.42 16.30 -11.27
#